data_AF-A0A4Q0YRJ7-F1
#
_entry.id   AF-A0A4Q0YRJ7-F1
#
_cell.length_a   1.000
_cell.length_b   1.000
_cell.length_c   1.000
_cell.angle_alpha   90.00
_cell.angle_beta   90.00
_cell.angle_gamma   90.00
#
_symmetry.space_group_name_H-M   'P 1'
#
loop_
_entity.id
_entity.type
_entity.pdbx_description
1 polymer ?
#
loop_
_entity_poly.entity_id
_entity_poly.type
_entity_poly.pdbx_seq_one_letter_code
_entity_poly.pdbx_strand_id
1 'polypeptide(L)'
;MSAATGYIFSDQIFEIEPLFLIEFSGVENSGEFILFILVGLLSACLALFFISSLLSSQRHAKELPLPAFVKPAIAGFVLGLFALILPEILGIGTEAMRFATIEGAYDIKELAVLIIAKIAVTILCISFGFVGGVFSPLLLIGILFGAFNWLLIDEIFNIPNSGVTAYSIAGMMAVTSPVIGAPLTCILIVFELTRNYELTIAAMVAVVFSNLVVAKTLGRSLFDCQLLSKGINLAEGRDKAILQATSVGTLVRTDFPIACIEESATSLNVKLEKSAWSEAYIISQGVNFSVHTALFSHKISQLKERFIYQT
;
A
#
# COMPACT_ATOMS: atom_id res chain seq x y z
N MET A 1 -5.40 9.63 19.45
CA MET A 1 -6.42 10.61 19.86
C MET A 1 -7.52 10.73 18.82
N SER A 2 -7.24 11.12 17.57
CA SER A 2 -8.28 11.26 16.53
C SER A 2 -9.11 9.99 16.26
N ALA A 3 -8.47 8.82 16.17
CA ALA A 3 -9.17 7.54 15.99
C ALA A 3 -10.11 7.20 17.16
N ALA A 4 -9.66 7.43 18.40
CA ALA A 4 -10.47 7.19 19.60
C ALA A 4 -11.65 8.15 19.70
N THR A 5 -11.44 9.43 19.37
CA THR A 5 -12.54 10.42 19.30
C THR A 5 -13.54 10.03 18.22
N GLY A 6 -13.07 9.61 17.04
CA GLY A 6 -13.93 9.12 15.96
C GLY A 6 -14.78 7.91 16.38
N TYR A 7 -14.18 6.92 17.05
CA TYR A 7 -14.88 5.76 17.58
C TYR A 7 -15.98 6.16 18.58
N ILE A 8 -15.64 7.01 19.57
CA ILE A 8 -16.59 7.45 20.59
C ILE A 8 -17.78 8.19 19.97
N PHE A 9 -17.52 9.08 19.02
CA PHE A 9 -18.60 9.80 18.32
C PHE A 9 -19.48 8.86 17.49
N SER A 10 -18.86 7.92 16.76
CA SER A 10 -19.57 6.93 15.95
C SER A 10 -20.46 6.02 16.79
N ASP A 11 -19.96 5.55 17.92
CA ASP A 11 -20.66 4.63 18.82
C ASP A 11 -21.77 5.34 19.60
N GLN A 12 -21.47 6.49 20.21
CA GLN A 12 -22.39 7.16 21.14
C GLN A 12 -23.43 8.05 20.46
N ILE A 13 -23.14 8.60 19.27
CA ILE A 13 -24.05 9.53 18.59
C ILE A 13 -24.76 8.87 17.42
N PHE A 14 -24.03 8.05 16.66
CA PHE A 14 -24.57 7.43 15.44
C PHE A 14 -25.06 6.00 15.66
N GLU A 15 -24.82 5.40 16.85
CA GLU A 15 -25.25 4.05 17.23
C GLU A 15 -24.99 3.03 16.10
N ILE A 16 -23.83 3.13 15.45
CA ILE A 16 -23.53 2.29 14.28
C ILE A 16 -23.42 0.84 14.74
N GLU A 17 -24.34 0.00 14.26
CA GLU A 17 -24.32 -1.43 14.53
C GLU A 17 -23.00 -2.08 14.05
N PRO A 18 -22.49 -3.09 14.77
CA PRO A 18 -21.29 -3.79 14.35
C PRO A 18 -21.50 -4.42 12.97
N LEU A 19 -20.52 -4.25 12.09
CA LEU A 19 -20.58 -4.74 10.70
C LEU A 19 -20.86 -6.24 10.62
N PHE A 20 -20.36 -7.00 11.59
CA PHE A 20 -20.60 -8.42 11.73
C PHE A 20 -21.12 -8.72 13.14
N LEU A 21 -22.28 -9.37 13.24
CA LEU A 21 -22.80 -9.96 14.48
C LEU A 21 -22.38 -11.43 14.47
N ILE A 22 -21.30 -11.75 15.17
CA ILE A 22 -20.67 -13.07 15.08
C ILE A 22 -20.81 -13.81 16.41
N GLU A 23 -21.63 -14.84 16.43
CA GLU A 23 -21.57 -15.90 17.43
C GLU A 23 -20.73 -17.05 16.85
N PHE A 24 -19.41 -16.95 17.02
CA PHE A 24 -18.48 -18.00 16.60
C PHE A 24 -18.04 -18.79 17.83
N SER A 25 -18.55 -20.02 17.95
CA SER A 25 -18.33 -20.90 19.10
C SER A 25 -16.94 -21.55 19.12
N GLY A 26 -16.17 -21.42 18.03
CA GLY A 26 -14.79 -21.85 17.95
C GLY A 26 -14.48 -22.70 16.74
N VAL A 27 -13.20 -23.03 16.55
CA VAL A 27 -12.78 -23.97 15.50
C VAL A 27 -13.11 -25.40 15.93
N GLU A 28 -14.04 -26.05 15.24
CA GLU A 28 -14.56 -27.37 15.66
C GLU A 28 -13.50 -28.48 15.61
N ASN A 29 -12.56 -28.39 14.66
CA ASN A 29 -11.56 -29.43 14.42
C ASN A 29 -10.18 -28.86 14.08
N SER A 30 -9.11 -29.36 14.71
CA SER A 30 -7.73 -28.97 14.42
C SER A 30 -7.31 -29.20 12.96
N GLY A 31 -7.93 -30.16 12.26
CA GLY A 31 -7.70 -30.41 10.83
C GLY A 31 -8.17 -29.25 9.94
N GLU A 32 -9.07 -28.40 10.43
CA GLU A 32 -9.64 -27.28 9.69
C GLU A 32 -8.62 -26.19 9.36
N PHE A 33 -7.54 -26.09 10.14
CA PHE A 33 -6.43 -25.19 9.80
C PHE A 33 -5.82 -25.48 8.43
N ILE A 34 -5.87 -26.73 7.95
CA ILE A 34 -5.43 -27.08 6.60
C ILE A 34 -6.35 -26.44 5.54
N LEU A 35 -7.66 -26.37 5.82
CA LEU A 35 -8.63 -25.72 4.95
C LEU A 35 -8.41 -24.20 4.93
N PHE A 36 -8.11 -23.57 6.06
CA PHE A 36 -7.73 -22.15 6.08
C PHE A 36 -6.42 -21.86 5.33
N ILE A 37 -5.45 -22.78 5.36
CA ILE A 37 -4.26 -22.69 4.49
C ILE A 37 -4.68 -22.73 3.02
N LEU A 38 -5.55 -23.66 2.63
CA LEU A 38 -6.05 -23.78 1.26
C LEU A 38 -6.76 -22.49 0.81
N VAL A 39 -7.65 -21.93 1.66
CA VAL A 39 -8.30 -20.63 1.41
C VAL A 39 -7.26 -19.54 1.21
N GLY A 40 -6.20 -19.50 2.02
CA GLY A 40 -5.09 -18.55 1.88
C GLY A 40 -4.38 -18.68 0.53
N LEU A 41 -4.08 -19.91 0.09
CA LEU A 41 -3.43 -20.18 -1.19
C LEU A 41 -4.33 -19.76 -2.38
N LEU A 42 -5.61 -20.10 -2.34
CA LEU A 42 -6.57 -19.70 -3.38
C LEU A 42 -6.76 -18.18 -3.41
N SER A 43 -6.78 -17.54 -2.24
CA SER A 43 -6.87 -16.09 -2.10
C SER A 43 -5.65 -15.38 -2.68
N ALA A 44 -4.45 -15.98 -2.57
CA ALA A 44 -3.25 -15.44 -3.20
C ALA A 44 -3.36 -15.39 -4.73
N CYS A 45 -3.91 -16.45 -5.34
CA CYS A 45 -4.15 -16.48 -6.79
C CYS A 45 -5.06 -15.33 -7.22
N LEU A 46 -6.15 -15.10 -6.47
CA LEU A 46 -7.08 -14.01 -6.74
C LEU A 46 -6.42 -12.63 -6.54
N ALA A 47 -5.62 -12.47 -5.48
CA ALA A 47 -4.88 -11.24 -5.22
C ALA A 47 -3.88 -10.92 -6.34
N LEU A 48 -3.12 -11.91 -6.82
CA LEU A 48 -2.18 -11.74 -7.93
C LEU A 48 -2.89 -11.38 -9.23
N PHE A 49 -4.01 -12.03 -9.50
CA PHE A 49 -4.87 -11.70 -10.63
C PHE A 49 -5.36 -10.25 -10.54
N PHE A 50 -5.86 -9.84 -9.37
CA PHE A 50 -6.35 -8.48 -9.16
C PHE A 50 -5.25 -7.43 -9.37
N ILE A 51 -4.08 -7.61 -8.73
CA ILE A 51 -2.95 -6.67 -8.87
C ILE A 51 -2.52 -6.55 -10.33
N SER A 52 -2.32 -7.69 -11.00
CA SER A 52 -1.85 -7.72 -12.38
C SER A 52 -2.85 -7.10 -13.35
N SER A 53 -4.13 -7.46 -13.23
CA SER A 53 -5.20 -6.93 -14.06
C SER A 53 -5.41 -5.44 -13.84
N LEU A 54 -5.35 -4.97 -12.59
CA LEU A 54 -5.48 -3.55 -12.27
C LEU A 54 -4.33 -2.72 -12.86
N LEU A 55 -3.07 -3.14 -12.63
CA LEU A 55 -1.90 -2.43 -13.16
C LEU A 55 -1.88 -2.44 -14.69
N SER A 56 -2.27 -3.55 -15.31
CA SER A 56 -2.39 -3.66 -16.77
C SER A 56 -3.49 -2.74 -17.31
N SER A 57 -4.68 -2.74 -16.70
CA SER A 57 -5.78 -1.87 -17.11
C SER A 57 -5.45 -0.39 -16.96
N GLN A 58 -4.73 0.00 -15.89
CA GLN A 58 -4.23 1.36 -15.72
C GLN A 58 -3.26 1.80 -16.82
N ARG A 59 -2.43 0.88 -17.35
CA ARG A 59 -1.54 1.18 -18.49
C ARG A 59 -2.34 1.40 -19.77
N HIS A 60 -3.23 0.48 -20.11
CA HIS A 60 -4.10 0.60 -21.28
C HIS A 60 -4.98 1.85 -21.22
N ALA A 61 -5.53 2.18 -20.03
CA ALA A 61 -6.35 3.36 -19.85
C ALA A 61 -5.57 4.67 -20.06
N LYS A 62 -4.25 4.68 -19.80
CA LYS A 62 -3.38 5.84 -20.09
C LYS A 62 -3.12 6.00 -21.59
N GLU A 63 -2.99 4.91 -22.32
CA GLU A 63 -2.73 4.90 -23.77
C GLU A 63 -3.96 5.29 -24.60
N LEU A 64 -5.17 5.17 -24.05
CA LEU A 64 -6.39 5.61 -24.73
C LEU A 64 -6.39 7.13 -24.99
N PRO A 65 -6.56 7.57 -26.26
CA PRO A 65 -6.57 8.97 -26.67
C PRO A 65 -7.91 9.66 -26.35
N LEU A 66 -8.35 9.54 -25.09
CA LEU A 66 -9.59 10.14 -24.59
C LEU A 66 -9.27 11.31 -23.64
N PRO A 67 -10.07 12.39 -23.66
CA PRO A 67 -9.94 13.47 -22.68
C PRO A 67 -10.10 12.96 -21.24
N ALA A 68 -9.38 13.58 -20.30
CA ALA A 68 -9.34 13.14 -18.90
C ALA A 68 -10.73 13.08 -18.23
N PHE A 69 -11.66 13.93 -18.62
CA PHE A 69 -13.04 13.95 -18.08
C PHE A 69 -13.95 12.86 -18.70
N VAL A 70 -13.66 12.40 -19.93
CA VAL A 70 -14.50 11.41 -20.61
C VAL A 70 -14.27 10.01 -20.04
N LYS A 71 -13.05 9.72 -19.59
CA LYS A 71 -12.70 8.42 -18.98
C LYS A 71 -13.61 8.10 -17.77
N PRO A 72 -13.71 8.93 -16.73
CA PRO A 72 -14.62 8.65 -15.62
C PRO A 72 -16.10 8.64 -16.07
N ALA A 73 -16.51 9.44 -17.06
CA ALA A 73 -17.88 9.39 -17.57
C ALA A 73 -18.24 8.01 -18.16
N ILE A 74 -17.33 7.40 -18.93
CA ILE A 74 -17.50 6.04 -19.47
C ILE A 74 -17.59 5.03 -18.32
N ALA A 75 -16.72 5.15 -17.31
CA ALA A 75 -16.74 4.26 -16.17
C ALA A 75 -18.03 4.35 -15.36
N GLY A 76 -18.51 5.57 -15.12
CA GLY A 76 -19.79 5.81 -14.45
C GLY A 76 -20.98 5.27 -15.24
N PHE A 77 -20.96 5.40 -16.56
CA PHE A 77 -22.02 4.84 -17.41
C PHE A 77 -22.05 3.30 -17.35
N VAL A 78 -20.88 2.65 -17.50
CA VAL A 78 -20.79 1.18 -17.40
C VAL A 78 -21.18 0.71 -16.01
N LEU A 79 -20.68 1.35 -14.95
CA LEU A 79 -21.08 1.08 -13.56
C LEU A 79 -22.60 1.22 -13.37
N GLY A 80 -23.20 2.26 -13.95
CA GLY A 80 -24.65 2.48 -13.92
C GLY A 80 -25.44 1.36 -14.58
N LEU A 81 -24.95 0.79 -15.70
CA LEU A 81 -25.58 -0.37 -16.32
C LEU A 81 -25.47 -1.63 -15.45
N PHE A 82 -24.30 -1.88 -14.86
CA PHE A 82 -24.13 -3.00 -13.93
C PHE A 82 -25.04 -2.87 -12.71
N ALA A 83 -25.20 -1.65 -12.18
CA ALA A 83 -26.05 -1.35 -11.03
C ALA A 83 -27.53 -1.68 -11.25
N LEU A 84 -28.03 -1.67 -12.49
CA LEU A 84 -29.41 -2.04 -12.80
C LEU A 84 -29.64 -3.56 -12.73
N ILE A 85 -28.59 -4.36 -12.92
CA ILE A 85 -28.68 -5.83 -12.98
C ILE A 85 -28.24 -6.45 -11.65
N LEU A 86 -27.18 -5.91 -11.05
CA LEU A 86 -26.51 -6.42 -9.84
C LEU A 86 -26.31 -5.26 -8.85
N PRO A 87 -27.34 -4.90 -8.07
CA PRO A 87 -27.26 -3.79 -7.13
C PRO A 87 -26.25 -4.04 -6.00
N GLU A 88 -25.91 -5.30 -5.68
CA GLU A 88 -24.94 -5.66 -4.63
C GLU A 88 -23.51 -5.15 -4.94
N ILE A 89 -23.23 -4.83 -6.20
CA ILE A 89 -21.92 -4.34 -6.65
C ILE A 89 -21.73 -2.85 -6.30
N LEU A 90 -22.80 -2.13 -5.97
CA LEU A 90 -22.72 -0.71 -5.65
C LEU A 90 -22.07 -0.43 -4.30
N GLY A 91 -21.39 0.71 -4.23
CA GLY A 91 -20.79 1.23 -3.00
C GLY A 91 -19.78 0.29 -2.35
N ILE A 92 -19.72 0.35 -1.03
CA ILE A 92 -18.83 -0.44 -0.18
C ILE A 92 -19.34 -1.88 0.05
N GLY A 93 -20.60 -2.16 -0.29
CA GLY A 93 -21.20 -3.50 -0.26
C GLY A 93 -21.46 -4.07 1.14
N THR A 94 -21.79 -3.26 2.14
CA THR A 94 -22.02 -3.72 3.54
C THR A 94 -23.05 -4.84 3.62
N GLU A 95 -24.19 -4.70 2.94
CA GLU A 95 -25.22 -5.75 2.94
C GLU A 95 -24.71 -7.03 2.30
N ALA A 96 -24.01 -6.94 1.17
CA ALA A 96 -23.43 -8.11 0.52
C ALA A 96 -22.37 -8.79 1.40
N MET A 97 -21.57 -8.02 2.16
CA MET A 97 -20.64 -8.58 3.16
C MET A 97 -21.39 -9.29 4.29
N ARG A 98 -22.49 -8.72 4.79
CA ARG A 98 -23.32 -9.35 5.83
C ARG A 98 -23.97 -10.63 5.32
N PHE A 99 -24.61 -10.61 4.15
CA PHE A 99 -25.23 -11.79 3.55
C PHE A 99 -24.21 -12.88 3.23
N ALA A 100 -22.99 -12.54 2.81
CA ALA A 100 -21.93 -13.54 2.58
C ALA A 100 -21.55 -14.33 3.84
N THR A 101 -21.84 -13.82 5.04
CA THR A 101 -21.63 -14.52 6.31
C THR A 101 -22.83 -15.35 6.78
N ILE A 102 -23.94 -15.33 6.04
CA ILE A 102 -25.15 -16.08 6.39
C ILE A 102 -25.24 -17.30 5.48
N GLU A 103 -25.38 -18.46 6.11
CA GLU A 103 -25.51 -19.73 5.37
C GLU A 103 -26.79 -19.75 4.53
N GLY A 104 -26.67 -20.18 3.28
CA GLY A 104 -27.80 -20.24 2.33
C GLY A 104 -28.25 -18.88 1.76
N ALA A 105 -27.58 -17.77 2.10
CA ALA A 105 -27.94 -16.45 1.56
C ALA A 105 -27.54 -16.24 0.09
N TYR A 106 -26.48 -16.92 -0.37
CA TYR A 106 -26.03 -16.89 -1.75
C TYR A 106 -25.77 -18.30 -2.27
N ASP A 107 -26.10 -18.53 -3.54
CA ASP A 107 -25.68 -19.73 -4.28
C ASP A 107 -24.26 -19.57 -4.86
N ILE A 108 -23.61 -20.69 -5.16
CA ILE A 108 -22.25 -20.73 -5.71
C ILE A 108 -22.12 -19.95 -7.02
N LYS A 109 -23.17 -19.99 -7.86
CA LYS A 109 -23.23 -19.25 -9.13
C LYS A 109 -23.36 -17.75 -8.91
N GLU A 110 -24.16 -17.34 -7.92
CA GLU A 110 -24.37 -15.93 -7.58
C GLU A 110 -23.07 -15.32 -7.06
N LEU A 111 -22.36 -16.01 -6.16
CA LEU A 111 -21.05 -15.59 -5.68
C LEU A 111 -20.05 -15.46 -6.83
N ALA A 112 -19.97 -16.43 -7.73
CA ALA A 112 -19.08 -16.38 -8.88
C ALA A 112 -19.36 -15.14 -9.76
N VAL A 113 -20.63 -14.86 -10.05
CA VAL A 113 -21.04 -13.68 -10.84
C VAL A 113 -20.69 -12.39 -10.10
N LEU A 114 -20.99 -12.28 -8.82
CA LEU A 114 -20.70 -11.09 -8.01
C LEU A 114 -19.21 -10.81 -7.91
N ILE A 115 -18.38 -11.83 -7.69
CA ILE A 115 -16.91 -11.69 -7.61
C ILE A 115 -16.35 -11.17 -8.94
N ILE A 116 -16.72 -11.81 -10.06
CA ILE A 116 -16.23 -11.43 -11.39
C ILE A 116 -16.67 -10.01 -11.73
N ALA A 117 -17.95 -9.70 -11.53
CA ALA A 117 -18.50 -8.40 -11.85
C ALA A 117 -17.91 -7.30 -10.95
N LYS A 118 -17.75 -7.54 -9.64
CA LYS A 118 -17.11 -6.57 -8.73
C LYS A 118 -15.65 -6.32 -9.09
N ILE A 119 -14.88 -7.35 -9.43
CA ILE A 119 -13.48 -7.19 -9.89
C ILE A 119 -13.44 -6.35 -11.17
N ALA A 120 -14.24 -6.70 -12.18
CA ALA A 120 -14.25 -6.02 -13.47
C ALA A 120 -14.61 -4.54 -13.33
N VAL A 121 -15.70 -4.24 -12.61
CA VAL A 121 -16.17 -2.88 -12.35
C VAL A 121 -15.15 -2.08 -11.53
N THR A 122 -14.56 -2.68 -10.49
CA THR A 122 -13.56 -2.00 -9.66
C THR A 122 -12.32 -1.63 -10.48
N ILE A 123 -11.80 -2.57 -11.28
CA ILE A 123 -10.65 -2.32 -12.15
C ILE A 123 -10.97 -1.22 -13.17
N LEU A 124 -12.16 -1.26 -13.77
CA LEU A 124 -12.60 -0.26 -14.74
C LEU A 124 -12.68 1.13 -14.10
N CYS A 125 -13.37 1.28 -12.96
CA CYS A 125 -13.50 2.55 -12.25
C CYS A 125 -12.13 3.14 -11.89
N ILE A 126 -11.25 2.35 -11.28
CA ILE A 126 -9.94 2.84 -10.83
C ILE A 126 -9.04 3.18 -12.02
N SER A 127 -9.08 2.39 -13.10
CA SER A 127 -8.23 2.63 -14.27
C SER A 127 -8.67 3.85 -15.07
N PHE A 128 -9.96 4.17 -15.07
CA PHE A 128 -10.53 5.33 -15.77
C PHE A 128 -10.55 6.59 -14.91
N GLY A 129 -9.97 6.56 -13.70
CA GLY A 129 -9.69 7.75 -12.91
C GLY A 129 -10.75 8.12 -11.88
N PHE A 130 -11.61 7.19 -11.45
CA PHE A 130 -12.42 7.42 -10.25
C PHE A 130 -11.52 7.61 -9.03
N VAL A 131 -11.80 8.66 -8.26
CA VAL A 131 -11.11 8.92 -7.00
C VAL A 131 -11.65 7.95 -5.95
N GLY A 132 -10.81 7.02 -5.50
CA GLY A 132 -11.20 6.02 -4.52
C GLY A 132 -10.03 5.14 -4.10
N GLY A 133 -10.25 4.32 -3.06
CA GLY A 133 -9.30 3.33 -2.58
C GLY A 133 -9.65 1.91 -3.04
N VAL A 134 -8.66 1.02 -3.02
CA VAL A 134 -8.86 -0.41 -3.29
C VAL A 134 -9.30 -1.22 -2.06
N PHE A 135 -9.18 -0.66 -0.85
CA PHE A 135 -9.40 -1.41 0.38
C PHE A 135 -10.82 -1.98 0.50
N SER A 136 -11.84 -1.13 0.45
CA SER A 136 -13.23 -1.57 0.56
C SER A 136 -13.66 -2.59 -0.52
N PRO A 137 -13.40 -2.38 -1.83
CA PRO A 137 -13.77 -3.40 -2.81
C PRO A 137 -13.01 -4.71 -2.60
N LEU A 138 -11.76 -4.69 -2.12
CA LEU A 138 -11.02 -5.92 -1.78
C LEU A 138 -11.63 -6.67 -0.60
N LEU A 139 -12.14 -5.96 0.42
CA LEU A 139 -12.86 -6.59 1.51
C LEU A 139 -14.10 -7.34 0.98
N LEU A 140 -14.89 -6.68 0.13
CA LEU A 140 -16.07 -7.31 -0.46
C LEU A 140 -15.70 -8.49 -1.38
N ILE A 141 -14.72 -8.32 -2.26
CA ILE A 141 -14.26 -9.41 -3.15
C ILE A 141 -13.74 -10.59 -2.33
N GLY A 142 -12.97 -10.32 -1.28
CA GLY A 142 -12.39 -11.34 -0.43
C GLY A 142 -13.45 -12.08 0.39
N ILE A 143 -14.45 -11.38 0.95
CA ILE A 143 -15.49 -12.05 1.75
C ILE A 143 -16.38 -12.94 0.89
N LEU A 144 -16.76 -12.46 -0.30
CA LEU A 144 -17.52 -13.26 -1.27
C LEU A 144 -16.71 -14.46 -1.75
N PHE A 145 -15.41 -14.27 -1.98
CA PHE A 145 -14.52 -15.37 -2.36
C PHE A 145 -14.32 -16.38 -1.21
N GLY A 146 -14.26 -15.92 0.03
CA GLY A 146 -14.22 -16.80 1.21
C GLY A 146 -15.49 -17.65 1.33
N ALA A 147 -16.67 -17.04 1.18
CA ALA A 147 -17.96 -17.75 1.13
C ALA A 147 -18.01 -18.76 -0.02
N PHE A 148 -17.50 -18.37 -1.20
CA PHE A 148 -17.43 -19.24 -2.38
C PHE A 148 -16.53 -20.46 -2.14
N ASN A 149 -15.36 -20.26 -1.52
CA ASN A 149 -14.48 -21.37 -1.17
C ASN A 149 -15.10 -22.29 -0.11
N TRP A 150 -15.85 -21.74 0.84
CA TRP A 150 -16.56 -22.54 1.82
C TRP A 150 -17.58 -23.47 1.17
N LEU A 151 -18.46 -22.94 0.30
CA LEU A 151 -19.44 -23.76 -0.43
C LEU A 151 -18.78 -24.88 -1.23
N LEU A 152 -17.66 -24.59 -1.90
CA LEU A 152 -16.89 -25.62 -2.61
C LEU A 152 -16.33 -26.69 -1.67
N ILE A 153 -15.79 -26.29 -0.53
CA ILE A 153 -15.23 -27.22 0.45
C ILE A 153 -16.33 -28.09 1.04
N ASP A 154 -17.48 -27.48 1.37
CA ASP A 154 -18.63 -28.16 1.94
C ASP A 154 -19.21 -29.20 0.96
N GLU A 155 -19.41 -28.82 -0.32
CA GLU A 155 -19.88 -29.74 -1.37
C GLU A 155 -18.90 -30.89 -1.65
N ILE A 156 -17.59 -30.63 -1.64
CA ILE A 156 -16.57 -31.63 -2.05
C ILE A 156 -16.20 -32.57 -0.90
N PHE A 157 -15.95 -32.01 0.29
CA PHE A 157 -15.38 -32.75 1.41
C PHE A 157 -16.45 -33.19 2.41
N ASN A 158 -17.56 -32.45 2.55
CA ASN A 158 -18.65 -32.72 3.49
C ASN A 158 -18.16 -33.05 4.92
N ILE A 159 -17.18 -32.26 5.39
CA ILE A 159 -16.55 -32.40 6.71
C ILE A 159 -17.15 -31.33 7.64
N PRO A 160 -17.42 -31.66 8.92
CA PRO A 160 -17.76 -30.65 9.93
C PRO A 160 -16.74 -29.51 9.92
N ASN A 161 -17.23 -28.30 9.75
CA ASN A 161 -16.42 -27.11 9.59
C ASN A 161 -17.08 -25.95 10.34
N SER A 162 -16.31 -24.90 10.60
CA SER A 162 -16.71 -23.79 11.45
C SER A 162 -17.68 -22.79 10.78
N GLY A 163 -18.36 -23.22 9.72
CA GLY A 163 -19.41 -22.47 9.02
C GLY A 163 -18.91 -21.34 8.10
N VAL A 164 -19.81 -20.86 7.24
CA VAL A 164 -19.49 -19.88 6.18
C VAL A 164 -18.84 -18.60 6.72
N THR A 165 -19.20 -18.15 7.92
CA THR A 165 -18.67 -16.94 8.56
C THR A 165 -17.16 -16.96 8.68
N ALA A 166 -16.59 -18.08 9.13
CA ALA A 166 -15.16 -18.18 9.38
C ALA A 166 -14.34 -18.08 8.10
N TYR A 167 -14.77 -18.81 7.06
CA TYR A 167 -14.13 -18.85 5.75
C TYR A 167 -14.29 -17.54 4.99
N SER A 168 -15.46 -16.91 5.10
CA SER A 168 -15.74 -15.60 4.53
C SER A 168 -14.79 -14.54 5.10
N ILE A 169 -14.67 -14.47 6.42
CA ILE A 169 -13.79 -13.49 7.09
C ILE A 169 -12.31 -13.81 6.86
N ALA A 170 -11.94 -15.08 6.83
CA ALA A 170 -10.58 -15.49 6.47
C ALA A 170 -10.25 -15.07 5.02
N GLY A 171 -11.14 -15.32 4.07
CA GLY A 171 -11.01 -14.92 2.66
C GLY A 171 -10.95 -13.40 2.48
N MET A 172 -11.80 -12.66 3.21
CA MET A 172 -11.82 -11.19 3.24
C MET A 172 -10.42 -10.62 3.43
N MET A 173 -9.72 -11.08 4.46
CA MET A 173 -8.39 -10.57 4.77
C MET A 173 -7.28 -11.27 4.01
N ALA A 174 -7.43 -12.54 3.66
CA ALA A 174 -6.44 -13.26 2.87
C ALA A 174 -6.28 -12.68 1.45
N VAL A 175 -7.35 -12.15 0.85
CA VAL A 175 -7.26 -11.42 -0.44
C VAL A 175 -6.75 -10.00 -0.24
N THR A 176 -7.28 -9.27 0.75
CA THR A 176 -6.99 -7.84 0.96
C THR A 176 -5.55 -7.58 1.40
N SER A 177 -5.06 -8.38 2.33
CA SER A 177 -3.77 -8.21 3.00
C SER A 177 -2.56 -8.14 2.05
N PRO A 178 -2.33 -9.12 1.16
CA PRO A 178 -1.18 -9.07 0.24
C PRO A 178 -1.29 -7.97 -0.82
N VAL A 179 -2.50 -7.56 -1.21
CA VAL A 179 -2.70 -6.47 -2.18
C VAL A 179 -2.26 -5.14 -1.57
N ILE A 180 -2.54 -4.93 -0.29
CA ILE A 180 -2.19 -3.71 0.44
C ILE A 180 -0.77 -3.76 1.00
N GLY A 181 -0.27 -4.94 1.32
CA GLY A 181 1.03 -5.12 1.97
C GLY A 181 1.01 -4.87 3.48
N ALA A 182 -0.14 -5.08 4.16
CA ALA A 182 -0.32 -4.77 5.58
C ALA A 182 -0.87 -5.96 6.39
N PRO A 183 -0.12 -7.06 6.55
CA PRO A 183 -0.61 -8.29 7.18
C PRO A 183 -1.01 -8.13 8.64
N LEU A 184 -0.19 -7.47 9.46
CA LEU A 184 -0.50 -7.26 10.88
C LEU A 184 -1.74 -6.40 11.06
N THR A 185 -1.88 -5.34 10.26
CA THR A 185 -3.06 -4.47 10.30
C THR A 185 -4.33 -5.22 9.91
N CYS A 186 -4.28 -6.07 8.88
CA CYS A 186 -5.44 -6.86 8.47
C CYS A 186 -5.88 -7.84 9.57
N ILE A 187 -4.94 -8.50 10.24
CA ILE A 187 -5.24 -9.40 11.38
C ILE A 187 -5.90 -8.61 12.53
N LEU A 188 -5.37 -7.43 12.85
CA LEU A 188 -5.95 -6.57 13.87
C LEU A 188 -7.36 -6.09 13.50
N ILE A 189 -7.62 -5.79 12.23
CA ILE A 189 -8.97 -5.42 11.76
C ILE A 189 -9.95 -6.59 11.94
N VAL A 190 -9.56 -7.84 11.66
CA VAL A 190 -10.42 -8.99 11.98
C VAL A 190 -10.71 -9.03 13.47
N PHE A 191 -9.68 -8.92 14.30
CA PHE A 191 -9.86 -8.98 15.74
C PHE A 191 -10.78 -7.88 16.25
N GLU A 192 -10.65 -6.66 15.76
CA GLU A 192 -11.46 -5.52 16.18
C GLU A 192 -12.91 -5.64 15.71
N LEU A 193 -13.14 -6.05 14.46
CA LEU A 193 -14.49 -6.17 13.89
C LEU A 193 -15.26 -7.36 14.46
N THR A 194 -14.57 -8.45 14.81
CA THR A 194 -15.22 -9.70 15.25
C THR A 194 -15.17 -9.89 16.75
N ARG A 195 -14.21 -9.26 17.45
CA ARG A 195 -13.88 -9.46 18.86
C ARG A 195 -13.75 -10.93 19.28
N ASN A 196 -13.43 -11.81 18.33
CA ASN A 196 -13.32 -13.24 18.54
C ASN A 196 -11.88 -13.70 18.26
N TYR A 197 -11.24 -14.23 19.30
CA TYR A 197 -9.83 -14.63 19.24
C TYR A 197 -9.61 -15.85 18.33
N GLU A 198 -10.51 -16.83 18.38
CA GLU A 198 -10.36 -18.06 17.59
C GLU A 198 -10.51 -17.80 16.09
N LEU A 199 -11.52 -17.01 15.72
CA LEU A 199 -11.71 -16.56 14.34
C LEU A 199 -10.52 -15.74 13.83
N THR A 200 -9.94 -14.90 14.70
CA THR A 200 -8.74 -14.13 14.36
C THR A 200 -7.56 -15.05 14.05
N ILE A 201 -7.37 -16.13 14.80
CA ILE A 201 -6.31 -17.11 14.53
C ILE A 201 -6.54 -17.79 13.18
N ALA A 202 -7.77 -18.24 12.89
CA ALA A 202 -8.12 -18.85 11.62
C ALA A 202 -7.82 -17.92 10.42
N ALA A 203 -8.27 -16.67 10.51
CA ALA A 203 -8.00 -15.65 9.49
C ALA A 203 -6.49 -15.36 9.37
N MET A 204 -5.77 -15.30 10.49
CA MET A 204 -4.32 -15.08 10.51
C MET A 204 -3.57 -16.16 9.71
N VAL A 205 -3.95 -17.44 9.83
CA VAL A 205 -3.35 -18.52 9.05
C VAL A 205 -3.54 -18.27 7.54
N ALA A 206 -4.77 -18.03 7.10
CA ALA A 206 -5.06 -17.75 5.69
C ALA A 206 -4.29 -16.52 5.16
N VAL A 207 -4.22 -15.45 5.97
CA VAL A 207 -3.47 -14.22 5.65
C VAL A 207 -1.98 -14.49 5.47
N VAL A 208 -1.35 -15.24 6.38
CA VAL A 208 0.09 -15.52 6.33
C VAL A 208 0.45 -16.30 5.06
N PHE A 209 -0.30 -17.36 4.74
CA PHE A 209 -0.02 -18.16 3.55
C PHE A 209 -0.29 -17.38 2.26
N SER A 210 -1.35 -16.57 2.24
CA SER A 210 -1.64 -15.71 1.09
C SER A 210 -0.51 -14.71 0.84
N ASN A 211 -0.05 -14.03 1.90
CA ASN A 211 1.07 -13.10 1.83
C ASN A 211 2.37 -13.79 1.39
N LEU A 212 2.66 -14.98 1.91
CA LEU A 212 3.86 -15.72 1.54
C LEU A 212 3.90 -15.99 0.02
N VAL A 213 2.78 -16.44 -0.54
CA VAL A 213 2.69 -16.72 -1.98
C VAL A 213 2.87 -15.45 -2.79
N VAL A 214 2.12 -14.38 -2.48
CA VAL A 214 2.23 -13.10 -3.22
C VAL A 214 3.62 -12.48 -3.09
N ALA A 215 4.22 -12.54 -1.91
CA ALA A 215 5.58 -12.06 -1.68
C ALA A 215 6.61 -12.87 -2.49
N LYS A 216 6.44 -14.18 -2.63
CA LYS A 216 7.34 -15.00 -3.46
C LYS A 216 7.16 -14.78 -4.96
N THR A 217 5.94 -14.51 -5.42
CA THR A 217 5.66 -14.36 -6.87
C THR A 217 5.90 -12.94 -7.37
N LEU A 218 5.44 -11.91 -6.64
CA LEU A 218 5.50 -10.51 -7.06
C LEU A 218 6.55 -9.70 -6.28
N GLY A 219 6.84 -10.09 -5.03
CA GLY A 219 7.80 -9.41 -4.16
C GLY A 219 7.38 -8.00 -3.71
N ARG A 220 6.17 -7.57 -4.05
CA ARG A 220 5.67 -6.19 -3.90
C ARG A 220 4.17 -6.18 -3.70
N SER A 221 3.67 -5.21 -2.93
CA SER A 221 2.24 -4.90 -2.86
C SER A 221 1.78 -4.09 -4.08
N LEU A 222 0.46 -3.88 -4.21
CA LEU A 222 -0.08 -2.98 -5.24
C LEU A 222 0.49 -1.56 -5.10
N PHE A 223 0.54 -1.04 -3.88
CA PHE A 223 1.02 0.31 -3.62
C PHE A 223 2.52 0.46 -3.92
N ASP A 224 3.33 -0.57 -3.61
CA ASP A 224 4.75 -0.58 -3.99
C ASP A 224 4.92 -0.52 -5.51
N CYS A 225 4.13 -1.31 -6.24
CA CYS A 225 4.13 -1.29 -7.71
C CYS A 225 3.71 0.08 -8.27
N GLN A 226 2.72 0.73 -7.66
CA GLN A 226 2.27 2.06 -8.06
C GLN A 226 3.33 3.13 -7.77
N LEU A 227 3.98 3.10 -6.62
CA LEU A 227 5.09 4.01 -6.28
C LEU A 227 6.27 3.82 -7.22
N LEU A 228 6.62 2.57 -7.53
CA LEU A 228 7.69 2.28 -8.46
C LEU A 228 7.40 2.80 -9.87
N SER A 229 6.15 2.73 -10.32
CA SER A 229 5.75 3.30 -11.61
C SER A 229 5.91 4.83 -11.69
N LYS A 230 6.02 5.50 -10.52
CA LYS A 230 6.31 6.93 -10.38
C LYS A 230 7.80 7.21 -10.11
N GLY A 231 8.67 6.19 -10.18
CA GLY A 231 10.09 6.31 -9.91
C GLY A 231 10.48 6.25 -8.43
N ILE A 232 9.54 5.98 -7.52
CA ILE A 232 9.80 5.89 -6.08
C ILE A 232 9.98 4.42 -5.70
N ASN A 233 11.23 4.03 -5.39
CA ASN A 233 11.56 2.66 -5.00
C ASN A 233 11.78 2.54 -3.49
N LEU A 234 10.79 2.01 -2.76
CA LEU A 234 10.87 1.83 -1.31
C LEU A 234 11.90 0.77 -0.88
N ALA A 235 12.29 -0.16 -1.76
CA ALA A 235 13.27 -1.19 -1.45
C ALA A 235 14.69 -0.63 -1.26
N GLU A 236 14.96 0.57 -1.76
CA GLU A 236 16.26 1.26 -1.58
C GLU A 236 16.38 1.96 -0.22
N GLY A 237 15.38 1.81 0.65
CA GLY A 237 15.34 2.39 1.98
C GLY A 237 14.71 3.79 2.02
N ARG A 238 14.35 4.22 3.24
CA ARG A 238 13.70 5.53 3.49
C ARG A 238 14.59 6.70 3.08
N ASP A 239 15.90 6.57 3.25
CA ASP A 239 16.85 7.68 3.06
C ASP A 239 16.88 8.16 1.61
N LYS A 240 16.87 7.24 0.64
CA LYS A 240 16.88 7.60 -0.78
C LYS A 240 15.57 8.26 -1.22
N ALA A 241 14.44 7.81 -0.70
CA ALA A 241 13.14 8.44 -0.99
C ALA A 241 13.08 9.87 -0.43
N ILE A 242 13.61 10.10 0.78
CA ILE A 242 13.70 11.44 1.38
C ILE A 242 14.63 12.35 0.57
N LEU A 243 15.78 11.83 0.13
CA LEU A 243 16.75 12.58 -0.67
C LEU A 243 16.20 12.98 -2.05
N GLN A 244 15.40 12.12 -2.69
CA GLN A 244 14.75 12.44 -3.98
C GLN A 244 13.65 13.51 -3.85
N ALA A 245 12.97 13.57 -2.70
CA ALA A 245 11.93 14.56 -2.44
C ALA A 245 12.48 15.92 -1.96
N THR A 246 13.73 15.97 -1.50
CA THR A 246 14.35 17.18 -0.97
C THR A 246 15.13 17.91 -2.07
N SER A 247 14.69 19.13 -2.42
CA SER A 247 15.45 19.96 -3.37
C SER A 247 16.77 20.38 -2.74
N VAL A 248 17.87 20.23 -3.49
CA VAL A 248 19.21 20.67 -3.06
C VAL A 248 19.19 22.15 -2.67
N GLY A 249 18.40 22.98 -3.36
CA GLY A 249 18.26 24.40 -3.07
C GLY A 249 17.79 24.73 -1.65
N THR A 250 17.01 23.84 -1.02
CA THR A 250 16.54 24.02 0.36
C THR A 250 17.63 23.72 1.39
N LEU A 251 18.65 22.95 1.00
CA LEU A 251 19.80 22.59 1.82
C LEU A 251 21.03 23.47 1.52
N VAL A 252 20.96 24.35 0.51
CA VAL A 252 22.03 25.30 0.21
C VAL A 252 22.17 26.27 1.37
N ARG A 253 23.32 26.20 2.02
CA ARG A 253 23.79 27.21 2.95
C ARG A 253 24.54 28.28 2.18
N THR A 254 24.20 29.55 2.39
CA THR A 254 24.88 30.71 1.78
C THR A 254 25.83 31.40 2.77
N ASP A 255 25.87 30.93 4.01
CA ASP A 255 26.60 31.52 5.13
C ASP A 255 28.01 30.94 5.29
N PHE A 256 28.73 30.69 4.19
CA PHE A 256 30.09 30.14 4.20
C PHE A 256 31.15 31.22 3.89
N PRO A 257 32.36 31.12 4.48
CA PRO A 257 33.43 32.07 4.22
C PRO A 257 34.02 31.87 2.81
N ILE A 258 34.05 32.97 2.04
CA ILE A 258 34.62 33.04 0.70
C ILE A 258 35.96 33.79 0.75
N ALA A 259 36.96 33.28 0.03
CA ALA A 259 38.26 33.91 -0.11
C ALA A 259 38.64 34.07 -1.59
N CYS A 260 39.34 35.16 -1.91
CA CYS A 260 39.97 35.31 -3.23
C CYS A 260 41.40 34.73 -3.21
N ILE A 261 41.91 34.28 -4.35
CA ILE A 261 43.28 33.75 -4.49
C ILE A 261 44.34 34.77 -4.04
N GLU A 262 44.05 36.06 -4.19
CA GLU A 262 44.94 37.16 -3.85
C GLU A 262 44.90 37.53 -2.36
N GLU A 263 44.00 36.93 -1.58
CA GLU A 263 43.81 37.27 -0.17
C GLU A 263 44.89 36.63 0.72
N SER A 264 45.41 37.40 1.70
CA SER A 264 46.43 36.93 2.63
C SER A 264 45.92 35.79 3.53
N ALA A 265 46.77 34.80 3.82
CA ALA A 265 46.45 33.71 4.75
C ALA A 265 46.05 34.23 6.15
N THR A 266 46.58 35.38 6.56
CA THR A 266 46.29 35.97 7.87
C THR A 266 44.87 36.56 7.93
N SER A 267 44.37 37.17 6.86
CA SER A 267 43.01 37.70 6.80
C SER A 267 41.97 36.58 6.66
N LEU A 268 42.34 35.48 6.00
CA LEU A 268 41.50 34.28 5.93
C LEU A 268 41.32 33.62 7.31
N ASN A 269 42.39 33.54 8.10
CA ASN A 269 42.33 32.99 9.46
C ASN A 269 41.36 33.76 10.35
N VAL A 270 41.39 35.09 10.30
CA VAL A 270 40.47 35.93 11.08
C VAL A 270 39.01 35.75 10.64
N LYS A 271 38.75 35.52 9.36
CA LYS A 271 37.39 35.21 8.85
C LYS A 271 36.91 33.84 9.31
N LEU A 272 37.79 32.84 9.28
CA LEU A 272 37.48 31.47 9.72
C LEU A 272 37.22 31.41 11.23
N GLU A 273 38.07 32.04 12.06
CA GLU A 273 37.89 32.12 13.52
C GLU A 273 36.59 32.81 13.93
N LYS A 274 36.14 33.78 13.14
CA LYS A 274 34.85 34.46 13.37
C LYS A 274 33.65 33.70 12.83
N SER A 275 33.86 32.68 12.00
CA SER A 275 32.81 31.86 11.42
C SER A 275 32.68 30.54 12.19
N ALA A 276 31.50 29.91 12.13
CA ALA A 276 31.32 28.54 12.65
C ALA A 276 31.83 27.45 11.69
N TRP A 277 32.68 27.81 10.71
CA TRP A 277 33.09 26.93 9.61
C TRP A 277 34.57 26.53 9.73
N SER A 278 34.85 25.26 9.48
CA SER A 278 36.21 24.70 9.43
C SER A 278 36.89 24.80 8.06
N GLU A 279 36.13 25.25 7.05
CA GLU A 279 36.55 25.30 5.65
C GLU A 279 36.10 26.63 5.03
N ALA A 280 36.96 27.18 4.17
CA ALA A 280 36.63 28.32 3.32
C ALA A 280 36.71 27.93 1.86
N TYR A 281 35.86 28.55 1.04
CA TYR A 281 35.79 28.31 -0.38
C TYR A 281 36.54 29.40 -1.13
N ILE A 282 37.57 29.00 -1.88
CA ILE A 282 38.37 29.93 -2.69
C ILE A 282 37.73 30.05 -4.07
N ILE A 283 37.45 31.28 -4.51
CA ILE A 283 36.90 31.57 -5.83
C ILE A 283 37.99 32.23 -6.69
N SER A 284 38.24 31.65 -7.87
CA SER A 284 39.09 32.25 -8.91
C SER A 284 38.26 33.18 -9.78
N GLN A 285 38.75 34.39 -10.07
CA GLN A 285 38.08 35.28 -11.02
C GLN A 285 38.34 34.79 -12.46
N GLY A 286 37.45 33.92 -12.95
CA GLY A 286 37.42 33.42 -14.32
C GLY A 286 36.19 32.55 -14.56
N VAL A 287 35.81 32.35 -15.83
CA VAL A 287 34.57 31.68 -16.30
C VAL A 287 34.39 30.23 -15.77
N ASN A 288 35.39 29.65 -15.11
CA ASN A 288 35.34 28.35 -14.47
C ASN A 288 35.36 28.47 -12.94
N PHE A 289 34.26 28.06 -12.29
CA PHE A 289 34.21 27.88 -10.84
C PHE A 289 35.10 26.70 -10.43
N SER A 290 36.34 26.98 -10.01
CA SER A 290 37.20 26.01 -9.33
C SER A 290 37.03 26.18 -7.83
N VAL A 291 36.27 25.28 -7.21
CA VAL A 291 36.06 25.28 -5.75
C VAL A 291 37.18 24.49 -5.09
N HIS A 292 38.05 25.17 -4.35
CA HIS A 292 39.09 24.52 -3.54
C HIS A 292 38.76 24.62 -2.06
N THR A 293 38.65 23.48 -1.38
CA THR A 293 38.43 23.37 0.07
C THR A 293 39.76 23.44 0.81
N ALA A 294 39.99 24.49 1.59
CA ALA A 294 41.11 24.55 2.52
C ALA A 294 40.70 23.93 3.87
N LEU A 295 41.14 22.69 4.13
CA LEU A 295 40.93 22.01 5.42
C LEU A 295 41.89 22.55 6.46
N PHE A 296 41.34 23.17 7.52
CA PHE A 296 42.14 23.68 8.63
C PHE A 296 42.51 22.54 9.60
N SER A 297 43.62 21.86 9.31
CA SER A 297 44.33 21.00 10.27
C SER A 297 45.78 21.47 10.34
N HIS A 298 46.02 22.49 11.17
CA HIS A 298 47.30 22.93 11.77
C HIS A 298 48.61 22.93 10.92
N LYS A 299 48.57 22.79 9.59
CA LYS A 299 49.74 22.63 8.70
C LYS A 299 49.59 23.38 7.37
N ILE A 300 49.48 24.71 7.43
CA ILE A 300 49.56 25.59 6.24
C ILE A 300 51.02 26.01 5.94
N SER A 301 52.03 25.27 6.41
CA SER A 301 53.42 25.47 5.92
C SER A 301 53.76 24.62 4.70
N GLN A 302 52.95 23.62 4.33
CA GLN A 302 53.25 22.69 3.23
C GLN A 302 52.44 22.92 1.94
N LEU A 303 51.38 23.72 1.95
CA LEU A 303 50.57 23.97 0.75
C LEU A 303 51.21 25.00 -0.19
N LYS A 304 52.09 25.89 0.28
CA LYS A 304 52.83 26.82 -0.59
C LYS A 304 53.81 26.10 -1.54
N GLU A 305 54.29 24.91 -1.18
CA GLU A 305 55.26 24.15 -1.99
C GLU A 305 54.60 23.20 -3.00
N ARG A 306 53.32 22.84 -2.81
CA ARG A 306 52.64 21.87 -3.70
C ARG A 306 51.96 22.47 -4.92
N PHE A 307 51.87 23.80 -5.02
CA PHE A 307 51.20 24.49 -6.13
C PHE A 307 52.15 25.15 -7.15
N ILE A 308 53.45 24.86 -7.07
CA ILE A 308 54.42 25.25 -8.12
C ILE A 308 54.60 24.14 -9.18
N TYR A 309 54.05 22.94 -8.96
CA TYR A 309 54.12 21.83 -9.92
C TYR A 309 52.74 21.22 -10.18
N GLN A 310 51.98 21.85 -11.08
CA GLN A 310 51.12 21.18 -12.07
C GLN A 310 50.50 22.26 -12.96
N THR A 311 51.34 22.74 -13.89
CA THR A 311 50.94 23.24 -15.21
C THR A 311 50.06 22.25 -15.95
#